data_AF-A0AAQ0RXY2-F1
#
_entry.id   AF-A0AAQ0RXY2-F1
#
_cell.length_a   1.000
_cell.length_b   1.000
_cell.length_c   1.000
_cell.angle_alpha   90.00
_cell.angle_beta   90.00
_cell.angle_gamma   90.00
#
_symmetry.space_group_name_H-M   'P 1'
#
loop_
_entity.id
_entity.type
_entity.pdbx_description
1 polymer ?
#
loop_
_entity_poly.entity_id
_entity_poly.type
_entity_poly.pdbx_seq_one_letter_code
_entity_poly.pdbx_strand_id
1 'polypeptide(L)' 'MFLDIIGYVFGIGFVVFGISALVLWLYEIYKIISKSKKKVSYKNTIYFAAAAVVCGLTLIILANVI' A
#
# COMPACT_ATOMS: atom_id res chain seq x y z
N MET A 1 19.13 -10.39 13.82
CA MET A 1 19.71 -9.06 13.54
C MET A 1 19.48 -8.60 12.10
N PHE A 2 19.93 -9.33 11.07
CA PHE A 2 19.67 -8.94 9.66
C PHE A 2 18.18 -9.09 9.27
N LEU A 3 17.53 -10.19 9.67
CA LEU A 3 16.08 -10.39 9.48
C LEU A 3 15.23 -9.32 10.20
N ASP A 4 15.68 -8.86 11.36
CA ASP A 4 15.03 -7.80 12.13
C ASP A 4 15.00 -6.47 11.36
N ILE A 5 16.14 -6.09 10.78
CA ILE A 5 16.27 -4.87 9.98
C ILE A 5 15.40 -4.96 8.72
N ILE A 6 15.40 -6.11 8.04
CA ILE A 6 14.56 -6.36 6.88
C ILE A 6 13.07 -6.27 7.27
N GLY A 7 12.67 -6.96 8.33
CA GLY A 7 11.31 -6.94 8.85
C GLY A 7 10.85 -5.52 9.21
N TYR A 8 11.72 -4.72 9.82
CA TYR A 8 11.41 -3.35 10.16
C TYR A 8 11.21 -2.45 8.93
N VAL A 9 12.10 -2.55 7.93
CA VAL A 9 12.00 -1.77 6.69
C VAL A 9 10.76 -2.16 5.88
N PHE A 10 10.49 -3.47 5.74
CA PHE A 10 9.28 -3.95 5.08
C PHE A 10 8.02 -3.61 5.86
N GLY A 11 8.07 -3.59 7.20
CA GLY A 11 6.98 -3.17 8.07
C GLY A 11 6.59 -1.72 7.84
N ILE A 12 7.56 -0.81 7.85
CA ILE A 12 7.32 0.61 7.53
C ILE A 12 6.80 0.75 6.10
N GLY A 13 7.40 0.02 5.14
CA GLY A 13 6.94 -0.01 3.76
C GLY A 13 5.47 -0.39 3.66
N PHE A 14 5.06 -1.49 4.30
CA PHE A 14 3.68 -1.95 4.33
C PHE A 14 2.71 -0.88 4.83
N VAL A 15 3.03 -0.23 5.95
CA VAL A 15 2.20 0.81 6.54
C VAL A 15 2.10 2.04 5.63
N VAL A 16 3.22 2.53 5.10
CA VAL A 16 3.25 3.71 4.23
C VAL A 16 2.54 3.44 2.90
N PHE A 17 2.81 2.30 2.25
CA PHE A 17 2.15 1.92 1.01
C PHE A 17 0.65 1.64 1.21
N GLY A 18 0.27 1.02 2.32
CA GLY A 18 -1.12 0.73 2.67
C GLY A 18 -1.94 2.00 2.92
N ILE A 19 -1.43 2.94 3.73
CA ILE A 19 -2.09 4.22 3.98
C ILE A 19 -2.18 5.04 2.69
N SER A 20 -1.12 5.08 1.88
CA SER A 20 -1.11 5.80 0.60
C SER A 20 -2.15 5.24 -0.38
N ALA A 21 -2.30 3.91 -0.45
CA ALA A 21 -3.32 3.26 -1.26
C ALA A 21 -4.73 3.64 -0.79
N LEU A 22 -4.99 3.64 0.53
CA LEU A 22 -6.28 4.04 1.10
C LEU A 22 -6.60 5.50 0.81
N VAL A 23 -5.64 6.41 0.97
CA VAL A 23 -5.83 7.85 0.71
C VAL A 23 -6.12 8.10 -0.77
N LEU A 24 -5.39 7.47 -1.68
CA LEU A 24 -5.63 7.57 -3.12
C LEU A 24 -7.01 7.01 -3.50
N TRP A 25 -7.42 5.90 -2.88
CA TRP A 25 -8.74 5.32 -3.08
C TRP A 25 -9.84 6.28 -2.60
N LEU A 26 -9.72 6.84 -1.39
CA LEU A 26 -10.66 7.82 -0.86
C LEU A 26 -10.71 9.07 -1.75
N TYR A 27 -9.57 9.53 -2.25
CA TYR A 27 -9.49 10.68 -3.14
C TYR A 27 -10.26 10.43 -4.45
N GLU A 28 -10.13 9.24 -5.04
CA GLU A 28 -10.86 8.85 -6.24
C GLU A 28 -12.37 8.73 -5.99
N ILE A 29 -12.80 8.14 -4.86
CA ILE A 29 -14.22 8.13 -4.46
C ILE A 29 -14.74 9.55 -4.29
N TYR A 30 -13.99 10.40 -3.58
CA TYR A 30 -14.37 11.80 -3.36
C TYR A 30 -14.52 12.55 -4.68
N LYS A 31 -13.65 12.28 -5.66
CA LYS A 31 -13.69 12.86 -7.00
C LYS A 31 -14.95 12.46 -7.79
N ILE A 32 -15.40 11.21 -7.63
CA ILE A 32 -16.67 10.71 -8.19
C ILE A 32 -17.86 11.44 -7.55
N ILE A 33 -17.88 11.56 -6.23
CA ILE A 33 -18.96 12.23 -5.48
C ILE A 33 -19.00 13.73 -5.79
N SER A 34 -17.82 14.37 -5.88
CA SER A 34 -17.65 15.80 -6.15
C SER A 34 -18.01 16.20 -7.60
N LYS A 35 -18.48 15.25 -8.44
CA LYS A 35 -18.77 15.46 -9.88
C LYS A 35 -17.63 16.18 -10.61
N SER A 36 -16.39 15.92 -10.21
CA SER A 36 -15.23 16.55 -10.84
C SER A 36 -15.05 15.97 -12.25
N LYS A 37 -15.08 16.81 -13.30
CA LYS A 37 -14.85 16.39 -14.71
C LYS A 37 -13.49 15.77 -15.00
N LYS A 38 -12.63 15.64 -13.99
CA LYS A 38 -11.24 15.24 -14.11
C LYS A 38 -11.18 13.70 -14.12
N LYS A 39 -10.63 13.09 -15.18
CA LYS A 39 -10.54 11.62 -15.35
C LYS A 39 -10.07 10.93 -14.06
N VAL A 40 -10.84 9.96 -13.59
CA VAL A 40 -10.51 9.08 -12.46
C VAL A 40 -9.46 8.08 -12.96
N SER A 41 -8.36 7.90 -12.23
CA SER A 41 -7.21 7.10 -12.66
C SER A 41 -6.68 6.25 -11.52
N TYR A 42 -7.27 5.05 -11.38
CA TYR A 42 -6.95 4.08 -10.35
C TYR A 42 -5.58 3.41 -10.51
N LYS A 43 -4.83 3.73 -11.58
CA LYS A 43 -3.55 3.08 -11.88
C LYS A 43 -2.59 3.19 -10.69
N ASN A 44 -2.41 4.39 -10.13
CA ASN A 44 -1.50 4.59 -8.99
C ASN A 44 -2.00 3.84 -7.74
N THR A 45 -3.29 3.88 -7.44
CA THR A 45 -3.88 3.14 -6.32
C THR A 45 -3.59 1.64 -6.41
N ILE A 46 -3.71 1.05 -7.60
CA ILE A 46 -3.43 -0.37 -7.84
C ILE A 46 -1.94 -0.68 -7.64
N TYR A 47 -1.02 0.17 -8.12
CA TYR A 47 0.42 0.00 -7.88
C TYR A 47 0.78 0.07 -6.39
N PHE A 48 0.22 1.04 -5.66
CA PHE A 48 0.44 1.17 -4.22
C PHE A 48 -0.15 -0.01 -3.44
N ALA A 49 -1.35 -0.48 -3.82
CA ALA A 49 -1.96 -1.66 -3.24
C ALA A 49 -1.13 -2.93 -3.51
N ALA A 50 -0.63 -3.11 -4.74
CA ALA A 50 0.23 -4.24 -5.08
C ALA A 50 1.56 -4.20 -4.30
N ALA A 51 2.19 -3.04 -4.17
CA ALA A 51 3.40 -2.87 -3.38
C ALA A 51 3.17 -3.17 -1.89
N ALA A 52 2.02 -2.76 -1.33
CA ALA A 52 1.62 -3.10 0.03
C ALA A 52 1.42 -4.61 0.19
N VAL A 53 0.73 -5.27 -0.75
CA VAL A 53 0.53 -6.73 -0.71
C VAL A 53 1.86 -7.48 -0.76
N VAL A 54 2.80 -7.06 -1.60
CA VAL A 54 4.15 -7.66 -1.65
C VAL A 54 4.87 -7.49 -0.31
N CYS A 55 4.87 -6.28 0.26
CA CYS A 55 5.50 -6.05 1.57
C CYS A 55 4.87 -6.92 2.67
N GLY A 56 3.54 -7.03 2.68
CA GLY A 56 2.81 -7.84 3.66
C GLY A 56 3.10 -9.33 3.52
N LEU A 57 3.12 -9.85 2.28
CA LEU A 57 3.49 -11.24 2.00
C LEU A 57 4.91 -11.55 2.46
N THR A 58 5.87 -10.67 2.16
CA THR A 58 7.26 -10.85 2.59
C THR A 58 7.38 -10.88 4.12
N LEU A 59 6.65 -10.02 4.83
CA LEU A 59 6.61 -10.02 6.30
C LEU A 59 5.99 -11.29 6.88
N ILE A 60 4.87 -11.77 6.32
CA ILE A 60 4.22 -13.01 6.77
C ILE A 60 5.16 -14.21 6.59
N ILE A 61 5.85 -14.28 5.45
CA ILE A 61 6.83 -15.34 5.20
C ILE A 61 7.98 -15.26 6.19
N LEU A 62 8.55 -14.07 6.43
CA LEU A 62 9.60 -13.85 7.43
C LEU A 62 9.17 -14.25 8.84
N ALA A 63 7.93 -13.92 9.23
CA ALA A 63 7.38 -14.23 10.54
C ALA A 63 7.04 -15.72 10.73
N ASN A 64 6.85 -16.47 9.63
CA ASN A 64 6.50 -17.90 9.68
C ASN A 64 7.72 -18.82 9.43
N VAL A 65 8.86 -18.25 9.01
CA VAL A 65 10.15 -18.96 8.83
C VAL A 65 11.02 -18.89 10.10
N ILE A 66 10.83 -17.87 10.94
CA ILE A 66 11.37 -17.78 12.31
C ILE A 66 10.48 -18.60 13.25
#